data_AF-M8AJT5-F1
#
_entry.id   AF-M8AJT5-F1
#
_cell.length_a   1.000
_cell.length_b   1.000
_cell.length_c   1.000
_cell.angle_alpha   90.00
_cell.angle_beta   90.00
_cell.angle_gamma   90.00
#
_symmetry.space_group_name_H-M   'P 1'
#
loop_
_entity.id
_entity.type
_entity.pdbx_description
1 polymer ?
#
loop_
_entity_poly.entity_id
_entity_poly.type
_entity_poly.pdbx_seq_one_letter_code
_entity_poly.pdbx_strand_id
1 'polypeptide(L)'
;MALLAMIGEQFDFGDEICGAVVSVRQKQERVAIWTKNAANEAAQISIGKQWKEFLDYKDSIGFIVHEDAKRSDKGPKNRYTV
;
A
#
# COMPACT_ATOMS: atom_id res chain seq x y z
N MET A 1 -7.60 7.21 -12.44
CA MET A 1 -6.89 6.14 -13.18
C MET A 1 -6.15 5.17 -12.23
N ALA A 2 -6.63 4.92 -11.00
CA ALA A 2 -5.88 4.10 -10.02
C ALA A 2 -6.07 2.58 -10.19
N LEU A 3 -7.14 2.13 -10.87
CA LEU A 3 -7.42 0.69 -11.05
C LEU A 3 -6.52 0.00 -12.08
N LEU A 4 -6.00 0.73 -13.08
CA LEU A 4 -5.27 0.16 -14.21
C LEU A 4 -3.85 -0.32 -13.84
N ALA A 5 -3.22 0.28 -12.83
CA ALA A 5 -1.88 -0.14 -12.38
C ALA A 5 -1.85 -1.56 -11.79
N MET A 6 -2.98 -2.04 -11.24
CA MET A 6 -3.09 -3.41 -10.73
C MET A 6 -3.29 -4.48 -11.80
N ILE A 7 -3.76 -4.10 -13.00
CA ILE A 7 -4.17 -5.06 -14.03
C ILE A 7 -2.98 -5.47 -14.92
N GLY A 8 -1.82 -4.81 -14.79
CA GLY A 8 -0.69 -4.98 -15.72
C GLY A 8 0.54 -5.74 -15.21
N GLU A 9 0.48 -6.49 -14.11
CA GLU A 9 1.66 -7.20 -13.54
C GLU A 9 2.94 -6.33 -13.46
N GLN A 10 2.80 -5.01 -13.26
CA GLN A 10 3.95 -4.08 -13.39
C GLN A 10 4.83 -4.03 -12.14
N PHE A 11 4.50 -4.79 -11.10
CA PHE A 11 5.24 -4.82 -9.86
C PHE A 11 6.27 -5.96 -9.88
N ASP A 12 7.50 -5.66 -9.51
CA ASP A 12 8.60 -6.66 -9.46
C ASP A 12 8.28 -7.79 -8.48
N PHE A 13 7.51 -7.48 -7.44
CA PHE A 13 7.01 -8.41 -6.43
C PHE A 13 5.50 -8.62 -6.55
N GLY A 14 4.99 -8.76 -7.78
CA GLY A 14 3.56 -8.95 -8.04
C GLY A 14 2.91 -10.11 -7.27
N ASP A 15 3.63 -11.22 -7.03
CA ASP A 15 3.13 -12.35 -6.23
C ASP A 15 2.90 -11.98 -4.75
N GLU A 16 3.58 -10.97 -4.23
CA GLU A 16 3.32 -10.47 -2.88
C GLU A 16 2.02 -9.66 -2.80
N ILE A 17 1.43 -9.23 -3.92
CA ILE A 17 0.22 -8.42 -3.95
C ILE A 17 -1.03 -9.30 -3.86
N CYS A 18 -1.86 -9.06 -2.86
CA CYS A 18 -3.19 -9.67 -2.71
C CYS A 18 -4.26 -8.92 -3.51
N GLY A 19 -4.08 -7.61 -3.69
CA GLY A 19 -5.02 -6.71 -4.37
C GLY A 19 -4.92 -5.28 -3.85
N ALA A 20 -5.81 -4.40 -4.28
CA ALA A 20 -5.94 -3.06 -3.72
C ALA A 20 -7.41 -2.71 -3.47
N VAL A 21 -7.60 -1.81 -2.52
CA VAL A 21 -8.89 -1.36 -2.03
C VAL A 21 -8.93 0.16 -2.13
N VAL A 22 -10.02 0.69 -2.69
CA VAL A 22 -10.32 2.12 -2.67
C VAL A 22 -11.41 2.38 -1.64
N SER A 23 -11.05 3.13 -0.61
CA SER A 23 -11.96 3.58 0.44
C SER A 23 -12.37 5.03 0.18
N VAL A 24 -13.60 5.19 -0.31
CA VAL A 24 -14.22 6.52 -0.48
C VAL A 24 -14.81 6.95 0.86
N ARG A 25 -14.46 8.16 1.33
CA ARG A 25 -15.05 8.80 2.51
C ARG A 25 -15.43 10.24 2.15
N GLN A 26 -16.36 10.80 2.92
CA GLN A 26 -16.93 12.13 2.67
C GLN A 26 -15.90 13.28 2.59
N LYS A 27 -14.72 13.13 3.22
CA LYS A 27 -13.67 14.16 3.26
C LYS A 27 -12.35 13.76 2.56
N GLN A 28 -12.15 12.47 2.28
CA GLN A 28 -10.91 11.98 1.69
C GLN A 28 -11.13 10.63 1.03
N GLU A 29 -10.48 10.41 -0.10
CA GLU A 29 -10.38 9.11 -0.73
C GLU A 29 -9.04 8.49 -0.38
N ARG A 30 -9.04 7.20 -0.05
CA ARG A 30 -7.81 6.46 0.26
C ARG A 30 -7.72 5.25 -0.63
N VAL A 31 -6.60 5.10 -1.32
CA VAL A 31 -6.25 3.88 -2.06
C VAL A 31 -5.21 3.13 -1.22
N ALA A 32 -5.38 1.82 -1.08
CA ALA A 32 -4.45 0.98 -0.32
C ALA A 32 -4.18 -0.32 -1.08
N ILE A 33 -2.90 -0.70 -1.20
CA ILE A 33 -2.48 -2.01 -1.71
C ILE A 33 -2.29 -2.96 -0.52
N TRP A 34 -2.79 -4.19 -0.64
CA TRP A 34 -2.62 -5.25 0.35
C TRP A 34 -1.57 -6.24 -0.14
N THR A 35 -0.60 -6.53 0.73
CA THR A 35 0.46 -7.49 0.47
C THR A 35 0.39 -8.69 1.43
N LYS A 36 0.89 -9.85 0.99
CA LYS A 36 0.88 -11.11 1.74
C LYS A 36 1.84 -11.06 2.93
N ASN A 37 3.11 -10.71 2.68
CA ASN A 37 4.16 -10.79 3.70
C ASN A 37 4.68 -9.42 4.15
N ALA A 38 4.11 -8.91 5.23
CA ALA A 38 4.54 -7.67 5.87
C ALA A 38 5.97 -7.69 6.45
N ALA A 39 6.58 -8.86 6.66
CA ALA A 39 7.95 -8.99 7.17
C ALA A 39 9.01 -8.90 6.05
N ASN A 40 8.61 -9.06 4.79
CA ASN A 40 9.49 -8.94 3.64
C ASN A 40 9.72 -7.46 3.29
N GLU A 41 10.58 -6.79 4.06
CA GLU A 41 10.84 -5.36 3.91
C GLU A 41 11.27 -4.97 2.49
N ALA A 42 12.14 -5.76 1.86
CA ALA A 42 12.61 -5.49 0.50
C ALA A 42 11.45 -5.43 -0.50
N ALA A 43 10.50 -6.39 -0.41
CA ALA A 43 9.31 -6.38 -1.23
C ALA A 43 8.40 -5.18 -0.91
N GLN A 44 8.16 -4.88 0.37
CA GLN A 44 7.29 -3.75 0.77
C GLN A 44 7.82 -2.40 0.30
N ILE A 45 9.14 -2.16 0.43
CA ILE A 45 9.78 -0.92 -0.02
C ILE A 45 9.74 -0.82 -1.54
N SER A 46 10.01 -1.91 -2.27
CA SER A 46 9.96 -1.91 -3.73
C SER A 46 8.55 -1.63 -4.25
N ILE A 47 7.54 -2.34 -3.74
CA ILE A 47 6.14 -2.16 -4.11
C ILE A 47 5.68 -0.72 -3.83
N GLY A 48 6.04 -0.17 -2.66
CA GLY A 48 5.68 1.20 -2.30
C GLY A 48 6.32 2.25 -3.21
N LYS A 49 7.59 2.09 -3.59
CA LYS A 49 8.27 2.98 -4.54
C LYS A 49 7.65 2.92 -5.94
N GLN A 50 7.45 1.71 -6.47
CA GLN A 50 6.81 1.53 -7.78
C GLN A 50 5.39 2.11 -7.80
N TRP A 51 4.63 1.89 -6.74
CA TRP A 51 3.29 2.45 -6.62
C TRP A 51 3.28 3.98 -6.63
N LYS A 52 4.24 4.59 -5.94
CA LYS A 52 4.45 6.03 -5.91
C LYS A 52 4.81 6.57 -7.30
N GLU A 53 5.69 5.89 -8.03
CA GLU A 53 6.04 6.22 -9.41
C GLU A 53 4.84 6.10 -10.36
N PHE A 54 4.05 5.03 -10.26
CA PHE A 54 2.86 4.83 -11.11
C PHE A 54 1.77 5.88 -10.89
N LEU A 55 1.67 6.40 -9.66
CA LEU A 55 0.72 7.46 -9.32
C LEU A 55 1.27 8.87 -9.50
N ASP A 56 2.55 9.02 -9.88
CA ASP A 56 3.31 10.29 -9.82
C ASP A 56 3.10 11.02 -8.46
N TYR A 57 3.05 10.24 -7.39
CA TYR A 57 2.75 10.74 -6.05
C TYR A 57 4.05 11.20 -5.39
N LYS A 58 4.09 12.42 -4.83
CA LYS A 58 5.32 13.00 -4.28
C LYS A 58 5.44 12.87 -2.77
N ASP A 59 4.30 12.81 -2.09
CA ASP A 59 4.27 12.71 -0.63
C ASP A 59 4.70 11.32 -0.16
N SER A 60 5.02 11.22 1.12
CA SER A 60 5.35 9.94 1.74
C SER A 60 4.10 9.09 1.90
N ILE A 61 4.24 7.80 1.63
CA ILE A 61 3.21 6.80 1.87
C ILE A 61 3.65 5.88 3.01
N GLY A 62 2.69 5.47 3.83
CA GLY A 62 2.93 4.58 4.97
C GLY A 62 2.49 3.15 4.68
N PHE A 63 3.27 2.19 5.14
CA PHE A 63 2.87 0.79 5.19
C PHE A 63 2.42 0.41 6.60
N ILE A 64 1.24 -0.17 6.72
CA ILE A 64 0.65 -0.58 8.01
C ILE A 64 0.47 -2.10 7.99
N VAL A 65 0.93 -2.78 9.04
CA VAL A 65 0.70 -4.22 9.20
C VAL A 65 -0.75 -4.46 9.59
N HIS A 66 -1.38 -5.46 8.99
CA HIS A 66 -2.77 -5.84 9.27
C HIS A 66 -3.06 -6.04 10.76
N GLU A 67 -2.13 -6.64 11.51
CA GLU A 67 -2.26 -6.84 12.96
C GLU A 67 -2.26 -5.52 13.75
N ASP A 68 -1.49 -4.52 13.32
CA ASP A 68 -1.49 -3.19 13.93
C ASP A 68 -2.73 -2.38 13.53
N ALA A 69 -3.27 -2.60 12.32
CA ALA A 69 -4.51 -1.98 11.86
C ALA A 69 -5.75 -2.43 12.67
N LYS A 70 -5.73 -3.63 13.24
CA LYS A 70 -6.81 -4.16 14.09
C LYS A 70 -6.81 -3.58 15.50
N ARG A 71 -5.72 -2.97 15.96
CA ARG A 71 -5.61 -2.42 17.32
C ARG A 71 -6.42 -1.12 17.42
N SER A 72 -7.44 -1.10 18.26
CA SER A 72 -8.41 0.02 18.37
C SER A 72 -7.97 1.17 19.29
N ASP A 73 -6.95 0.97 20.14
CA ASP A 73 -6.60 1.92 21.21
C ASP A 73 -5.77 3.13 20.74
N LYS A 74 -4.95 2.96 19.70
CA LYS A 74 -4.12 4.02 19.09
C LYS A 74 -4.09 3.78 17.59
N GLY A 75 -4.23 4.85 16.81
CA GLY A 75 -4.20 4.77 15.35
C GLY A 75 -3.01 3.95 14.86
N PRO A 76 -3.18 3.18 13.77
CA PRO A 76 -2.14 2.28 13.29
C PRO A 76 -0.84 3.01 13.02
N LYS A 77 0.27 2.44 13.47
CA LYS A 77 1.61 2.98 13.21
C LYS A 77 2.11 2.47 11.87
N ASN A 78 2.75 3.35 11.12
CA ASN A 78 3.45 2.97 9.90
C ASN A 78 4.69 2.16 10.29
N ARG A 79 4.77 0.93 9.79
CA ARG A 79 5.95 0.07 9.93
C ARG A 79 7.06 0.51 8.97
N TYR A 80 6.69 0.89 7.76
CA TYR A 80 7.61 1.42 6.75
C TYR A 80 7.03 2.71 6.15
N THR A 81 7.91 3.59 5.67
CA THR A 81 7.56 4.84 4.98
C THR A 81 8.45 5.00 3.75
N VAL A 82 7.87 5.37 2.60
CA VAL A 82 8.55 5.60 1.32
C VAL A 82 8.02 6.85 0.61
#